data_AF-A0A166PWH3-F1
#
_entry.id   AF-A0A166PWH3-F1
#
_cell.length_a   1.000
_cell.length_b   1.000
_cell.length_c   1.000
_cell.angle_alpha   90.00
_cell.angle_beta   90.00
_cell.angle_gamma   90.00
#
_symmetry.space_group_name_H-M   'P 1'
#
loop_
_entity.id
_entity.type
_entity.pdbx_description
1 polymer ?
#
loop_
_entity_poly.entity_id
_entity_poly.type
_entity_poly.pdbx_seq_one_letter_code
_entity_poly.pdbx_strand_id
1 'polypeptide(L)'
;MGIIEEQRYLHEDLERLEQGIADRISEEPKHIRDRLNRDHEIGQLLDQIQAQSVKLFDIYRDTDGQRSREIQSIGTGDPFEEFYSQLKGAREHHAKYPNEQAENSEVRYRVKKPDDGEIMPYIVDRLFTGEEGFGRFFDLHTCHESYLNLPNVKRLSYLQYLEVFDNFSPGHGGLKRGDKLTDQYFKYVGELAGYLESFMRRTRPLENLDKVFLGFDNDFETAWEKDEVPGWQKEEGTNGTAREPSTADAIWCDDCEKEFKNENVYRSHLTGRKHIKAAEARKARRDDEGGDGTNGSTNGNKVSATRLKERAVAEREYRVKRLAAAMSTERGDTRVNVERRQGMTERERQQELENIMNLSYSAPGGGGMHGGADDEDGDEDGDDGEEKIYNPLKLPLAWDGKPIPFWLYRLHGLGVEFPCEICGNFVYMGRRAFDKHFNEARHVHGLRCLGITNTSLFRDITSIEEAVNLWDKIQREAKKTKVDEGSVVQMEDAEGNVMPEKVYYDLQKQGLL
;
A
#
# COMPACT_ATOMS: atom_id res chain seq x y z
N MET A 1 -20.81 1.93 40.38
CA MET A 1 -21.86 1.87 39.33
C MET A 1 -22.65 0.60 39.58
N GLY A 2 -23.97 0.60 39.47
CA GLY A 2 -24.78 -0.62 39.64
C GLY A 2 -24.53 -1.59 38.49
N ILE A 3 -24.72 -2.89 38.72
CA ILE A 3 -24.52 -3.95 37.72
C ILE A 3 -25.51 -3.77 36.57
N ILE A 4 -26.74 -3.34 36.85
CA ILE A 4 -27.73 -3.09 35.80
C ILE A 4 -27.32 -1.90 34.92
N GLU A 5 -26.72 -0.86 35.51
CA GLU A 5 -26.20 0.27 34.75
C GLU A 5 -24.96 -0.12 33.92
N GLU A 6 -24.10 -1.00 34.46
CA GLU A 6 -23.00 -1.57 33.70
C GLU A 6 -23.51 -2.41 32.51
N GLN A 7 -24.57 -3.21 32.69
CA GLN A 7 -25.21 -3.92 31.58
C GLN A 7 -25.77 -2.96 30.52
N ARG A 8 -26.47 -1.90 30.94
CA ARG A 8 -27.01 -0.87 30.04
C ARG A 8 -25.88 -0.20 29.26
N TYR A 9 -24.81 0.18 29.95
CA TYR A 9 -23.63 0.80 29.36
C TYR A 9 -22.95 -0.11 28.34
N LEU A 10 -22.78 -1.40 28.64
CA LEU A 10 -22.19 -2.36 27.71
C LEU A 10 -23.05 -2.57 26.46
N HIS A 11 -24.37 -2.65 26.61
CA HIS A 11 -25.29 -2.70 25.45
C HIS A 11 -25.21 -1.44 24.60
N GLU A 12 -25.20 -0.26 25.24
CA GLU A 12 -25.03 1.01 24.53
C GLU A 12 -23.68 1.06 23.81
N ASP A 13 -22.59 0.65 24.47
CA ASP A 13 -21.24 0.62 23.87
C ASP A 13 -21.17 -0.32 22.66
N LEU A 14 -21.82 -1.48 22.72
CA LEU A 14 -21.95 -2.41 21.58
C LEU A 14 -22.69 -1.77 20.41
N GLU A 15 -23.82 -1.12 20.64
CA GLU A 15 -24.58 -0.40 19.60
C GLU A 15 -23.74 0.74 18.98
N ARG A 16 -22.95 1.45 19.79
CA ARG A 16 -22.05 2.50 19.27
C ARG A 16 -20.86 1.94 18.50
N LEU A 17 -20.32 0.79 18.89
CA LEU A 17 -19.28 0.09 18.12
C LEU A 17 -19.82 -0.38 16.77
N GLU A 18 -21.03 -0.95 16.74
CA GLU A 18 -21.72 -1.35 15.52
C GLU A 18 -21.96 -0.16 14.59
N GLN A 19 -22.44 0.97 15.13
CA GLN A 19 -22.59 2.20 14.37
C GLN A 19 -21.24 2.69 13.82
N GLY A 20 -20.17 2.66 14.63
CA GLY A 20 -18.83 3.06 14.20
C GLY A 20 -18.25 2.18 13.09
N ILE A 21 -18.64 0.89 13.04
CA ILE A 21 -18.32 -0.02 11.94
C ILE A 21 -19.16 0.32 10.70
N ALA A 22 -20.47 0.54 10.87
CA ALA A 22 -21.37 0.90 9.78
C ALA A 22 -20.93 2.18 9.07
N ASP A 23 -20.55 3.21 9.84
CA ASP A 23 -20.02 4.47 9.32
C ASP A 23 -18.76 4.24 8.46
N ARG A 24 -17.84 3.40 8.90
CA ARG A 24 -16.61 3.08 8.15
C ARG A 24 -16.90 2.28 6.89
N ILE A 25 -17.76 1.27 6.97
CA ILE A 25 -18.14 0.44 5.81
C ILE A 25 -18.82 1.29 4.73
N SER A 26 -19.59 2.32 5.14
CA SER A 26 -20.27 3.22 4.21
C SER A 26 -19.30 4.05 3.34
N GLU A 27 -18.07 4.25 3.79
CA GLU A 27 -17.03 4.90 3.00
C GLU A 27 -16.26 3.86 2.19
N GLU A 28 -16.10 4.08 0.88
CA GLU A 28 -15.32 3.22 -0.01
C GLU A 28 -14.06 3.94 -0.52
N PRO A 29 -12.91 3.78 0.15
CA PRO A 29 -11.68 4.43 -0.29
C PRO A 29 -11.14 3.84 -1.60
N LYS A 30 -10.68 4.75 -2.47
CA LYS A 30 -10.09 4.40 -3.77
C LYS A 30 -8.67 3.83 -3.64
N HIS A 31 -7.85 4.38 -2.73
CA HIS A 31 -6.48 3.95 -2.55
C HIS A 31 -6.37 2.75 -1.62
N ILE A 32 -5.46 1.82 -1.94
CA ILE A 32 -5.23 0.59 -1.17
C ILE A 32 -4.86 0.87 0.29
N ARG A 33 -4.04 1.91 0.53
CA ARG A 33 -3.63 2.33 1.87
C ARG A 33 -4.83 2.73 2.74
N ASP A 34 -5.71 3.57 2.21
CA ASP A 34 -6.91 4.05 2.91
C ASP A 34 -7.88 2.89 3.18
N ARG A 35 -8.12 2.04 2.16
CA ARG A 35 -8.99 0.87 2.27
C ARG A 35 -8.50 -0.07 3.36
N LEU A 36 -7.20 -0.38 3.33
CA LEU A 36 -6.60 -1.27 4.32
C LEU A 36 -6.61 -0.65 5.72
N ASN A 37 -6.40 0.67 5.84
CA ASN A 37 -6.51 1.36 7.12
C ASN A 37 -7.94 1.25 7.69
N ARG A 38 -8.96 1.52 6.88
CA ARG A 38 -10.36 1.33 7.25
C ARG A 38 -10.63 -0.10 7.71
N ASP A 39 -10.14 -1.11 6.98
CA ASP A 39 -10.36 -2.51 7.32
C ASP A 39 -9.68 -2.89 8.65
N HIS A 40 -8.48 -2.35 8.94
CA HIS A 40 -7.83 -2.52 10.26
C HIS A 40 -8.58 -1.82 11.39
N GLU A 41 -9.11 -0.62 11.15
CA GLU A 41 -9.94 0.08 12.13
C GLU A 41 -11.22 -0.71 12.45
N ILE A 42 -11.90 -1.24 11.43
CA ILE A 42 -13.05 -2.12 11.62
C ILE A 42 -12.65 -3.36 12.41
N GLY A 43 -11.51 -3.98 12.10
CA GLY A 43 -10.98 -5.12 12.85
C GLY A 43 -10.81 -4.81 14.34
N GLN A 44 -10.24 -3.65 14.70
CA GLN A 44 -10.10 -3.22 16.10
C GLN A 44 -11.46 -3.01 16.79
N LEU A 45 -12.46 -2.49 16.08
CA LEU A 45 -13.81 -2.33 16.62
C LEU A 45 -14.49 -3.68 16.84
N LEU A 46 -14.30 -4.65 15.94
CA LEU A 46 -14.81 -6.02 16.10
C LEU A 46 -14.17 -6.72 17.31
N ASP A 47 -12.86 -6.55 17.51
CA ASP A 47 -12.18 -7.07 18.71
C ASP A 47 -12.76 -6.48 19.99
N GLN A 48 -13.10 -5.18 19.98
CA GLN A 48 -13.77 -4.52 21.10
C GLN A 48 -15.18 -5.05 21.32
N ILE A 49 -15.97 -5.26 20.26
CA ILE A 49 -17.30 -5.88 20.33
C ILE A 49 -17.21 -7.25 21.00
N GLN A 50 -16.25 -8.08 20.58
CA GLN A 50 -16.05 -9.41 21.16
C GLN A 50 -15.69 -9.32 22.66
N ALA A 51 -14.80 -8.41 23.03
CA ALA A 51 -14.38 -8.22 24.42
C ALA A 51 -15.53 -7.74 25.31
N GLN A 52 -16.33 -6.77 24.86
CA GLN A 52 -17.49 -6.26 25.61
C GLN A 52 -18.61 -7.29 25.69
N SER A 53 -18.85 -8.05 24.61
CA SER A 53 -19.83 -9.13 24.58
C SER A 53 -19.51 -10.21 25.61
N VAL A 54 -18.24 -10.62 25.73
CA VAL A 54 -17.80 -11.62 26.72
C VAL A 54 -18.11 -11.14 28.15
N LYS A 55 -17.75 -9.89 28.48
CA LYS A 55 -18.07 -9.31 29.79
C LYS A 55 -19.57 -9.29 30.05
N LEU A 56 -20.35 -8.86 29.05
CA LEU A 56 -21.80 -8.80 29.14
C LEU A 56 -22.40 -10.21 29.39
N PHE A 57 -21.91 -11.23 28.68
CA PHE A 57 -22.29 -12.62 28.91
C PHE A 57 -21.98 -13.08 30.32
N ASP A 58 -20.82 -12.73 30.87
CA ASP A 58 -20.44 -13.10 32.24
C ASP A 58 -21.35 -12.43 33.29
N ILE A 59 -21.75 -11.17 33.07
CA ILE A 59 -22.74 -10.51 33.93
C ILE A 59 -24.11 -11.21 33.83
N TYR A 60 -24.53 -11.64 32.64
CA TYR A 60 -25.79 -12.38 32.46
C TYR A 60 -25.76 -13.79 33.06
N ARG A 61 -24.60 -14.46 33.05
CA ARG A 61 -24.41 -15.75 33.73
C ARG A 61 -24.61 -15.64 35.24
N ASP A 62 -24.31 -14.47 35.81
CA ASP A 62 -24.54 -14.14 37.22
C ASP A 62 -23.98 -15.19 38.18
N THR A 63 -22.73 -15.63 37.97
CA THR A 63 -22.11 -16.69 38.78
C THR A 63 -22.07 -16.36 40.27
N ASP A 64 -21.95 -15.08 40.59
CA ASP A 64 -21.87 -14.57 41.97
C ASP A 64 -23.23 -14.16 42.54
N GLY A 65 -24.31 -14.29 41.76
CA GLY A 65 -25.67 -13.90 42.14
C GLY A 65 -25.81 -12.40 42.45
N GLN A 66 -24.86 -11.56 42.05
CA GLN A 66 -24.86 -10.13 42.37
C GLN A 66 -25.94 -9.40 41.56
N ARG A 67 -26.11 -9.76 40.29
CA ARG A 67 -27.15 -9.19 39.43
C ARG A 67 -28.54 -9.51 39.97
N SER A 68 -28.78 -10.77 40.33
CA SER A 68 -30.05 -11.19 40.92
C SER A 68 -30.34 -10.47 42.24
N ARG A 69 -29.31 -10.24 43.07
CA ARG A 69 -29.45 -9.48 44.33
C ARG A 69 -29.82 -8.03 44.10
N GLU A 70 -29.19 -7.35 43.14
CA GLU A 70 -29.52 -5.97 42.79
C GLU A 70 -30.95 -5.85 42.21
N ILE A 71 -31.35 -6.78 41.34
CA ILE A 71 -32.73 -6.83 40.84
C ILE A 71 -33.72 -7.02 42.00
N GLN A 72 -33.39 -7.91 42.94
CA GLN A 72 -34.23 -8.14 44.11
C GLN A 72 -34.31 -6.91 45.02
N SER A 73 -33.19 -6.22 45.28
CA SER A 73 -33.19 -5.02 46.12
C SER A 73 -34.05 -3.90 45.52
N ILE A 74 -33.97 -3.72 44.20
CA ILE A 74 -34.82 -2.76 43.47
C ILE A 74 -36.29 -3.19 43.52
N GLY A 75 -36.58 -4.49 43.41
CA GLY A 75 -37.95 -5.01 43.25
C GLY A 75 -38.72 -5.30 44.54
N THR A 76 -38.07 -5.46 45.69
CA THR A 76 -38.73 -5.94 46.94
C THR A 76 -38.85 -4.90 48.06
N GLY A 77 -38.23 -3.71 47.93
CA GLY A 77 -38.35 -2.58 48.87
C GLY A 77 -39.35 -1.50 48.45
N ASP A 78 -39.34 -0.33 49.13
CA ASP A 78 -40.01 0.88 48.62
C ASP A 78 -39.18 1.46 47.47
N PRO A 79 -39.66 1.42 46.21
CA PRO A 79 -38.89 1.86 45.05
C PRO A 79 -38.46 3.32 45.11
N PHE A 80 -39.23 4.17 45.82
CA PHE A 80 -38.91 5.59 45.94
C PHE A 80 -37.72 5.84 46.85
N GLU A 81 -37.57 5.06 47.93
CA GLU A 81 -36.46 5.22 48.88
C GLU A 81 -35.11 4.90 48.22
N GLU A 82 -35.04 3.78 47.51
CA GLU A 82 -33.85 3.36 46.75
C GLU A 82 -33.49 4.40 45.67
N PHE A 83 -34.50 4.91 44.93
CA PHE A 83 -34.31 5.94 43.92
C PHE A 83 -33.75 7.24 44.51
N TYR A 84 -34.31 7.73 45.63
CA TYR A 84 -33.81 8.95 46.27
C TYR A 84 -32.40 8.77 46.86
N SER A 85 -32.06 7.58 47.33
CA SER A 85 -30.70 7.23 47.76
C SER A 85 -29.70 7.36 46.60
N GLN A 86 -30.01 6.75 45.45
CA GLN A 86 -29.17 6.86 44.25
C GLN A 86 -29.07 8.30 43.73
N LEU A 87 -30.19 9.03 43.70
CA LEU A 87 -30.23 10.44 43.28
C LEU A 87 -29.38 11.33 44.19
N LYS A 88 -29.38 11.06 45.51
CA LYS A 88 -28.54 11.78 46.46
C LYS A 88 -27.05 11.58 46.12
N GLY A 89 -26.64 10.34 45.86
CA GLY A 89 -25.26 10.04 45.43
C GLY A 89 -24.87 10.76 44.14
N ALA A 90 -25.77 10.79 43.14
CA ALA A 90 -25.52 11.52 41.88
C ALA A 90 -25.37 13.04 42.10
N ARG A 91 -26.21 13.64 42.95
CA ARG A 91 -26.12 15.07 43.30
C ARG A 91 -24.83 15.40 44.05
N GLU A 92 -24.41 14.54 44.98
CA GLU A 92 -23.16 14.69 45.71
C GLU A 92 -21.94 14.61 44.76
N HIS A 93 -21.97 13.69 43.79
CA HIS A 93 -20.93 13.58 42.76
C HIS A 93 -20.85 14.85 41.90
N HIS A 94 -21.99 15.31 41.37
CA HIS A 94 -22.04 16.53 40.55
C HIS A 94 -21.63 17.78 41.35
N ALA A 95 -21.97 17.86 42.64
CA ALA A 95 -21.51 18.95 43.50
C ALA A 95 -19.98 18.95 43.68
N LYS A 96 -19.36 17.77 43.69
CA LYS A 96 -17.91 17.61 43.79
C LYS A 96 -17.20 17.87 42.45
N TYR A 97 -17.83 17.53 41.32
CA TYR A 97 -17.29 17.66 39.98
C TYR A 97 -18.23 18.45 39.03
N PRO A 98 -18.45 19.75 39.28
CA PRO A 98 -19.45 20.54 38.55
C PRO A 98 -19.07 20.84 37.09
N ASN A 99 -17.80 20.70 36.73
CA ASN A 99 -17.30 20.93 35.37
C ASN A 99 -17.06 19.63 34.59
N GLU A 100 -17.39 18.47 35.18
CA GLU A 100 -17.29 17.20 34.49
C GLU A 100 -18.35 17.16 33.39
N GLN A 101 -17.90 17.06 32.14
CA GLN A 101 -18.79 16.95 31.01
C GLN A 101 -19.41 15.56 31.01
N ALA A 102 -20.72 15.49 30.75
CA ALA A 102 -21.37 14.21 30.50
C ALA A 102 -20.68 13.51 29.32
N GLU A 103 -20.34 12.24 29.51
CA GLU A 103 -19.78 11.43 28.43
C GLU A 103 -20.79 11.34 27.28
N ASN A 104 -20.37 11.74 26.09
CA ASN A 104 -21.16 11.57 24.88
C ASN A 104 -20.74 10.27 24.19
N SER A 105 -21.50 9.20 24.45
CA SER A 105 -21.28 7.87 23.87
C SER A 105 -21.33 7.89 22.34
N GLU A 106 -22.09 8.80 21.72
CA GLU A 106 -22.26 8.89 20.27
C GLU A 106 -20.99 9.34 19.54
N VAL A 107 -20.13 10.09 20.22
CA VAL A 107 -18.90 10.64 19.62
C VAL A 107 -17.72 9.67 19.75
N ARG A 108 -17.83 8.64 20.61
CA ARG A 108 -16.72 7.78 21.02
C ARG A 108 -16.01 7.07 19.87
N TYR A 109 -16.79 6.51 18.93
CA TYR A 109 -16.27 5.72 17.80
C TYR A 109 -16.45 6.40 16.45
N ARG A 110 -17.03 7.60 16.45
CA ARG A 110 -17.25 8.38 15.23
C ARG A 110 -15.91 8.69 14.56
N VAL A 111 -15.87 8.53 13.23
CA VAL A 111 -14.69 8.88 12.44
C VAL A 111 -14.40 10.38 12.63
N LYS A 112 -13.18 10.69 13.10
CA LYS A 112 -12.72 12.07 13.20
C LYS A 112 -12.33 12.53 11.80
N LYS A 113 -13.05 13.51 11.27
CA LYS A 113 -12.60 14.22 10.07
C LYS A 113 -11.36 15.04 10.48
N PRO A 114 -10.22 14.89 9.80
CA PRO A 114 -9.06 15.71 10.07
C PRO A 114 -9.42 17.17 9.87
N ASP A 115 -8.95 18.03 10.78
CA ASP A 115 -9.05 19.48 10.59
C ASP A 115 -8.05 19.91 9.50
N ASP A 116 -8.26 21.07 8.88
CA ASP A 116 -7.43 21.52 7.76
C ASP A 116 -5.93 21.56 8.14
N GLY A 117 -5.16 20.60 7.61
CA GLY A 117 -3.71 20.50 7.81
C GLY A 117 -3.25 19.46 8.84
N GLU A 118 -4.15 18.76 9.54
CA GLU A 118 -3.76 17.67 10.44
C GLU A 118 -3.48 16.37 9.68
N ILE A 119 -2.25 15.87 9.79
CA ILE A 119 -1.86 14.55 9.27
C ILE A 119 -2.29 13.51 10.30
N MET A 120 -3.37 12.79 10.02
CA MET A 120 -3.78 11.65 10.85
C MET A 120 -2.88 10.45 10.54
N PRO A 121 -2.12 9.93 11.52
CA PRO A 121 -1.27 8.78 11.31
C PRO A 121 -2.13 7.54 11.10
N TYR A 122 -1.89 6.81 10.03
CA TYR A 122 -2.58 5.55 9.77
C TYR A 122 -1.94 4.39 10.51
N ILE A 123 -2.78 3.44 10.92
CA ILE A 123 -2.34 2.22 11.59
C ILE A 123 -1.44 1.41 10.64
N VAL A 124 -1.81 1.36 9.35
CA VAL A 124 -1.11 0.57 8.33
C VAL A 124 0.32 1.02 8.07
N ASP A 125 0.67 2.28 8.34
CA ASP A 125 2.02 2.81 8.12
C ASP A 125 3.07 2.13 9.03
N ARG A 126 2.62 1.52 10.14
CA ARG A 126 3.48 0.77 11.06
C ARG A 126 3.47 -0.74 10.82
N LEU A 127 2.53 -1.22 10.00
CA LEU A 127 2.30 -2.64 9.77
C LEU A 127 3.09 -3.18 8.57
N PHE A 128 3.36 -2.33 7.58
CA PHE A 128 4.00 -2.73 6.33
C PHE A 128 5.35 -2.07 6.15
N THR A 129 6.27 -2.79 5.53
CA THR A 129 7.49 -2.18 5.02
C THR A 129 7.19 -1.41 3.73
N GLY A 130 8.06 -0.46 3.36
CA GLY A 130 7.89 0.27 2.10
C GLY A 130 7.94 -0.65 0.87
N GLU A 131 8.66 -1.76 0.96
CA GLU A 131 8.79 -2.76 -0.10
C GLU A 131 7.51 -3.58 -0.29
N GLU A 132 6.71 -3.76 0.77
CA GLU A 132 5.43 -4.47 0.72
C GLU A 132 4.30 -3.67 0.05
N GLY A 133 4.45 -2.34 -0.06
CA GLY A 133 3.49 -1.48 -0.74
C GLY A 133 2.07 -1.58 -0.18
N PHE A 134 1.92 -1.62 1.15
CA PHE A 134 0.64 -1.80 1.85
C PHE A 134 -0.10 -3.08 1.46
N GLY A 135 0.62 -4.19 1.32
CA GLY A 135 0.04 -5.51 1.04
C GLY A 135 -0.01 -5.90 -0.43
N ARG A 136 0.52 -5.07 -1.32
CA ARG A 136 0.56 -5.35 -2.76
C ARG A 136 1.66 -6.36 -3.13
N PHE A 137 2.78 -6.31 -2.42
CA PHE A 137 3.96 -7.11 -2.73
C PHE A 137 4.47 -7.82 -1.47
N PHE A 138 5.14 -8.95 -1.65
CA PHE A 138 5.92 -9.59 -0.61
C PHE A 138 7.32 -9.01 -0.55
N ASP A 139 7.82 -8.83 0.67
CA ASP A 139 9.22 -8.58 0.94
C ASP A 139 9.91 -9.88 1.42
N LEU A 140 10.40 -10.65 0.45
CA LEU A 140 11.05 -11.94 0.71
C LEU A 140 12.58 -11.85 0.68
N HIS A 141 13.18 -10.66 0.68
CA HIS A 141 14.64 -10.50 0.64
C HIS A 141 15.33 -11.19 1.83
N THR A 142 14.82 -10.96 3.04
CA THR A 142 15.34 -11.61 4.26
C THR A 142 15.23 -13.15 4.17
N CYS A 143 14.12 -13.66 3.64
CA CYS A 143 13.95 -15.11 3.44
C CYS A 143 14.92 -15.64 2.38
N HIS A 144 15.16 -14.89 1.30
CA HIS A 144 16.11 -15.25 0.25
C HIS A 144 17.55 -15.27 0.77
N GLU A 145 17.95 -14.33 1.62
CA GLU A 145 19.26 -14.36 2.29
C GLU A 145 19.40 -15.59 3.19
N SER A 146 18.38 -15.90 4.00
CA SER A 146 18.34 -17.13 4.79
C SER A 146 18.43 -18.38 3.91
N TYR A 147 17.77 -18.40 2.75
CA TYR A 147 17.84 -19.49 1.78
C TYR A 147 19.26 -19.67 1.22
N LEU A 148 19.92 -18.59 0.83
CA LEU A 148 21.29 -18.64 0.28
C LEU A 148 22.32 -19.15 1.30
N ASN A 149 22.05 -19.00 2.58
CA ASN A 149 22.89 -19.50 3.68
C ASN A 149 22.70 -21.00 3.97
N LEU A 150 21.71 -21.66 3.37
CA LEU A 150 21.49 -23.10 3.56
C LEU A 150 22.59 -23.95 2.90
N PRO A 151 23.00 -25.06 3.53
CA PRO A 151 23.97 -25.97 2.95
C PRO A 151 23.37 -26.71 1.74
N ASN A 152 24.19 -26.97 0.73
CA ASN A 152 23.83 -27.75 -0.47
C ASN A 152 22.65 -27.18 -1.28
N VAL A 153 22.34 -25.90 -1.10
CA VAL A 153 21.30 -25.19 -1.84
C VAL A 153 21.79 -24.76 -3.23
N LYS A 154 20.89 -24.75 -4.21
CA LYS A 154 21.17 -24.09 -5.49
C LYS A 154 21.13 -22.59 -5.27
N ARG A 155 22.20 -21.89 -5.67
CA ARG A 155 22.24 -20.42 -5.59
C ARG A 155 21.33 -19.84 -6.68
N LEU A 156 20.17 -19.35 -6.26
CA LEU A 156 19.18 -18.70 -7.12
C LEU A 156 19.28 -17.18 -6.98
N SER A 157 19.08 -16.44 -8.07
CA SER A 157 18.84 -14.99 -7.98
C SER A 157 17.52 -14.73 -7.24
N TYR A 158 17.30 -13.49 -6.78
CA TYR A 158 16.06 -13.15 -6.08
C TYR A 158 14.82 -13.42 -6.94
N LEU A 159 14.86 -13.02 -8.21
CA LEU A 159 13.77 -13.28 -9.16
C LEU A 159 13.50 -14.79 -9.35
N GLN A 160 14.56 -15.60 -9.49
CA GLN A 160 14.43 -17.06 -9.60
C GLN A 160 13.87 -17.68 -8.32
N TYR A 161 14.26 -17.14 -7.16
CA TYR A 161 13.76 -17.58 -5.86
C TYR A 161 12.26 -17.32 -5.73
N LEU A 162 11.78 -16.13 -6.12
CA LEU A 162 10.34 -15.79 -6.12
C LEU A 162 9.49 -16.73 -6.98
N GLU A 163 10.08 -17.34 -8.02
CA GLU A 163 9.39 -18.31 -8.86
C GLU A 163 9.25 -19.69 -8.20
N VAL A 164 10.16 -20.07 -7.28
CA VAL A 164 10.26 -21.45 -6.79
C VAL A 164 10.23 -21.61 -5.26
N PHE A 165 10.07 -20.54 -4.48
CA PHE A 165 10.13 -20.58 -3.01
C PHE A 165 9.07 -21.49 -2.36
N ASP A 166 7.95 -21.74 -3.06
CA ASP A 166 6.89 -22.67 -2.66
C ASP A 166 7.09 -24.10 -3.22
N ASN A 167 8.05 -24.28 -4.13
CA ASN A 167 8.37 -25.57 -4.73
C ASN A 167 9.55 -26.25 -4.03
N PHE A 168 9.24 -27.01 -2.96
CA PHE A 168 10.21 -27.77 -2.18
C PHE A 168 10.69 -29.09 -2.80
N SER A 169 10.52 -29.29 -4.11
CA SER A 169 11.09 -30.45 -4.80
C SER A 169 12.61 -30.30 -4.98
N PRO A 170 13.39 -31.40 -4.92
CA PRO A 170 14.83 -31.36 -5.17
C PRO A 170 15.14 -30.77 -6.56
N GLY A 171 16.04 -29.78 -6.64
CA GLY A 171 16.44 -29.13 -7.89
C GLY A 171 15.68 -27.85 -8.25
N HIS A 172 14.58 -27.56 -7.54
CA HIS A 172 13.88 -26.27 -7.57
C HIS A 172 14.24 -25.46 -6.31
N GLY A 173 13.27 -25.14 -5.45
CA GLY A 173 13.48 -24.50 -4.16
C GLY A 173 13.80 -25.47 -3.01
N GLY A 174 13.70 -26.79 -3.25
CA GLY A 174 13.89 -27.82 -2.23
C GLY A 174 15.30 -28.41 -2.14
N LEU A 175 15.69 -28.76 -0.92
CA LEU A 175 16.88 -29.58 -0.63
C LEU A 175 16.57 -31.08 -0.73
N LYS A 176 17.62 -31.92 -0.69
CA LYS A 176 17.46 -33.37 -0.53
C LYS A 176 16.86 -33.68 0.84
N ARG A 177 16.11 -34.79 0.94
CA ARG A 177 15.40 -35.20 2.18
C ARG A 177 16.28 -35.17 3.43
N GLY A 178 17.53 -35.63 3.35
CA GLY A 178 18.46 -35.61 4.49
C GLY A 178 18.87 -34.20 4.94
N ASP A 179 19.06 -33.27 4.01
CA ASP A 179 19.44 -31.88 4.29
C ASP A 179 18.25 -31.05 4.83
N LYS A 180 17.01 -31.46 4.50
CA LYS A 180 15.78 -30.85 5.04
C LYS A 180 15.58 -31.08 6.54
N LEU A 181 16.23 -32.09 7.12
CA LEU A 181 16.14 -32.41 8.55
C LEU A 181 17.14 -31.63 9.41
N THR A 182 17.84 -30.66 8.81
CA THR A 182 18.73 -29.75 9.54
C THR A 182 17.95 -28.64 10.24
N ASP A 183 18.44 -28.21 11.40
CA ASP A 183 17.80 -27.12 12.17
C ASP A 183 17.78 -25.79 11.38
N GLN A 184 18.79 -25.56 10.53
CA GLN A 184 18.86 -24.39 9.67
C GLN A 184 17.72 -24.36 8.64
N TYR A 185 17.46 -25.48 7.97
CA TYR A 185 16.34 -25.58 7.03
C TYR A 185 15.00 -25.43 7.75
N PHE A 186 14.82 -26.11 8.88
CA PHE A 186 13.60 -26.01 9.67
C PHE A 186 13.32 -24.57 10.12
N LYS A 187 14.36 -23.83 10.52
CA LYS A 187 14.28 -22.41 10.86
C LYS A 187 13.88 -21.57 9.65
N TYR A 188 14.56 -21.73 8.51
CA TYR A 188 14.24 -21.01 7.28
C TYR A 188 12.78 -21.20 6.83
N VAL A 189 12.29 -22.45 6.73
CA VAL A 189 10.91 -22.70 6.31
C VAL A 189 9.92 -22.17 7.34
N GLY A 190 10.28 -22.21 8.62
CA GLY A 190 9.49 -21.58 9.70
C GLY A 190 9.40 -20.06 9.58
N GLU A 191 10.50 -19.38 9.29
CA GLU A 191 10.54 -17.93 9.05
C GLU A 191 9.73 -17.55 7.82
N LEU A 192 9.86 -18.31 6.73
CA LEU A 192 9.07 -18.11 5.50
C LEU A 192 7.57 -18.30 5.74
N ALA A 193 7.18 -19.37 6.44
CA ALA A 193 5.79 -19.63 6.78
C ALA A 193 5.23 -18.53 7.70
N GLY A 194 5.99 -18.12 8.73
CA GLY A 194 5.60 -17.07 9.66
C GLY A 194 5.46 -15.70 9.00
N TYR A 195 6.36 -15.37 8.07
CA TYR A 195 6.27 -14.15 7.27
C TYR A 195 4.98 -14.15 6.43
N LEU A 196 4.73 -15.20 5.64
CA LEU A 196 3.56 -15.29 4.78
C LEU A 196 2.25 -15.27 5.58
N GLU A 197 2.21 -15.97 6.72
CA GLU A 197 1.05 -15.93 7.61
C GLU A 197 0.82 -14.53 8.18
N SER A 198 1.86 -13.88 8.70
CA SER A 198 1.75 -12.51 9.22
C SER A 198 1.33 -11.53 8.13
N PHE A 199 1.91 -11.65 6.93
CA PHE A 199 1.52 -10.84 5.78
C PHE A 199 0.03 -11.00 5.46
N MET A 200 -0.47 -12.23 5.39
CA MET A 200 -1.89 -12.51 5.14
C MET A 200 -2.80 -11.91 6.24
N ARG A 201 -2.39 -12.00 7.51
CA ARG A 201 -3.10 -11.36 8.64
C ARG A 201 -3.12 -9.84 8.53
N ARG A 202 -2.05 -9.22 8.05
CA ARG A 202 -1.98 -7.77 7.87
C ARG A 202 -2.76 -7.31 6.63
N THR A 203 -2.87 -8.12 5.58
CA THR A 203 -3.59 -7.73 4.34
C THR A 203 -5.09 -8.02 4.39
N ARG A 204 -5.53 -8.96 5.22
CA ARG A 204 -6.94 -9.38 5.31
C ARG A 204 -7.45 -9.40 6.76
N PRO A 205 -7.48 -8.24 7.46
CA PRO A 205 -7.84 -8.18 8.89
C PRO A 205 -9.30 -8.55 9.18
N LEU A 206 -10.19 -8.49 8.19
CA LEU A 206 -11.62 -8.79 8.34
C LEU A 206 -11.98 -10.26 8.07
N GLU A 207 -11.03 -11.05 7.58
CA GLU A 207 -11.24 -12.48 7.35
C GLU A 207 -10.94 -13.28 8.62
N ASN A 208 -11.72 -14.34 8.89
CA ASN A 208 -11.42 -15.27 9.98
C ASN A 208 -10.28 -16.22 9.58
N LEU A 209 -9.05 -15.71 9.66
CA LEU A 209 -7.86 -16.42 9.23
C LEU A 209 -7.51 -17.62 10.12
N ASP A 210 -7.89 -17.60 11.40
CA ASP A 210 -7.67 -18.75 12.28
C ASP A 210 -8.47 -19.97 11.80
N LYS A 211 -9.71 -19.76 11.31
CA LYS A 211 -10.48 -20.82 10.67
C LYS A 211 -9.85 -21.30 9.37
N VAL A 212 -9.29 -20.39 8.58
CA VAL A 212 -8.60 -20.73 7.32
C VAL A 212 -7.36 -21.59 7.59
N PHE A 213 -6.52 -21.17 8.54
CA PHE A 213 -5.31 -21.90 8.90
C PHE A 213 -5.62 -23.25 9.54
N LEU A 214 -6.65 -23.33 10.39
CA LEU A 214 -7.14 -24.60 10.91
C LEU A 214 -7.62 -25.52 9.78
N GLY A 215 -8.21 -24.97 8.71
CA GLY A 215 -8.52 -25.71 7.49
C GLY A 215 -7.26 -26.30 6.83
N PHE A 216 -6.18 -25.51 6.71
CA PHE A 216 -4.91 -25.98 6.16
C PHE A 216 -4.28 -27.07 7.02
N ASP A 217 -4.34 -26.93 8.34
CA ASP A 217 -3.80 -27.90 9.29
C ASP A 217 -4.59 -29.22 9.20
N ASN A 218 -5.92 -29.18 9.10
CA ASN A 218 -6.75 -30.37 8.87
C ASN A 218 -6.48 -31.03 7.51
N ASP A 219 -6.35 -30.24 6.44
CA ASP A 219 -5.98 -30.75 5.11
C ASP A 219 -4.62 -31.46 5.17
N PHE A 220 -3.66 -30.90 5.92
CA PHE A 220 -2.35 -31.52 6.13
C PHE A 220 -2.46 -32.84 6.90
N GLU A 221 -3.18 -32.89 8.02
CA GLU A 221 -3.33 -34.12 8.80
C GLU A 221 -3.94 -35.23 7.95
N THR A 222 -4.99 -34.93 7.18
CA THR A 222 -5.61 -35.92 6.30
C THR A 222 -4.67 -36.39 5.19
N ALA A 223 -3.91 -35.49 4.57
CA ALA A 223 -2.92 -35.85 3.56
C ALA A 223 -1.74 -36.63 4.15
N TRP A 224 -1.34 -36.32 5.39
CA TRP A 224 -0.26 -36.99 6.10
C TRP A 224 -0.65 -38.40 6.51
N GLU A 225 -1.87 -38.61 7.00
CA GLU A 225 -2.42 -39.92 7.33
C GLU A 225 -2.52 -40.83 6.10
N LYS A 226 -2.91 -40.26 4.95
CA LYS A 226 -2.97 -40.96 3.66
C LYS A 226 -1.62 -41.13 2.96
N ASP A 227 -0.55 -40.54 3.50
CA ASP A 227 0.79 -40.52 2.90
C ASP A 227 0.83 -39.88 1.50
N GLU A 228 -0.02 -38.87 1.28
CA GLU A 228 -0.18 -38.14 0.01
C GLU A 228 0.65 -36.84 -0.04
N VAL A 229 1.38 -36.50 1.02
CA VAL A 229 2.20 -35.29 1.09
C VAL A 229 3.41 -35.40 0.14
N PRO A 230 3.51 -34.57 -0.91
CA PRO A 230 4.56 -34.71 -1.92
C PRO A 230 5.97 -34.53 -1.34
N GLY A 231 6.84 -35.51 -1.57
CA GLY A 231 8.23 -35.49 -1.12
C GLY A 231 8.45 -36.02 0.31
N TRP A 232 7.37 -36.39 1.01
CA TRP A 232 7.40 -36.91 2.37
C TRP A 232 6.71 -38.28 2.52
N GLN A 233 6.37 -38.92 1.40
CA GLN A 233 5.86 -40.27 1.40
C GLN A 233 6.83 -41.21 2.13
N LYS A 234 6.28 -42.22 2.80
CA LYS A 234 7.07 -43.32 3.34
C LYS A 234 7.79 -43.95 2.16
N GLU A 235 9.11 -44.06 2.26
CA GLU A 235 9.84 -44.81 1.24
C GLU A 235 9.30 -46.24 1.29
N GLU A 236 8.69 -46.71 0.21
CA GLU A 236 8.44 -48.13 0.03
C GLU A 236 9.80 -48.80 0.10
N GLY A 237 10.03 -49.52 1.20
CA GLY A 237 11.28 -50.21 1.41
C GLY A 237 11.56 -51.12 0.21
N THR A 238 12.58 -50.77 -0.56
CA THR A 238 13.38 -51.82 -1.20
C THR A 238 13.97 -52.63 -0.05
N ASN A 239 13.35 -53.80 0.18
CA ASN A 239 13.52 -54.78 1.27
C ASN A 239 12.68 -54.54 2.54
N GLY A 240 11.48 -55.12 2.54
CA GLY A 240 11.05 -56.09 3.54
C GLY A 240 11.12 -55.68 5.01
N THR A 241 10.09 -54.97 5.47
CA THR A 241 9.70 -54.92 6.89
C THR A 241 9.01 -56.20 7.35
N ALA A 242 9.64 -57.35 7.08
CA ALA A 242 9.39 -58.56 7.82
C ALA A 242 10.60 -58.79 8.73
N ARG A 243 10.36 -59.04 10.02
CA ARG A 243 11.36 -59.65 10.94
C ARG A 243 11.62 -61.12 10.55
N GLU A 244 11.60 -61.43 9.26
CA GLU A 244 11.93 -62.74 8.74
C GLU A 244 13.35 -62.69 8.19
N PRO A 245 14.24 -63.58 8.65
CA PRO A 245 15.61 -63.59 8.19
C PRO A 245 15.64 -63.90 6.69
N SER A 246 16.46 -63.17 5.93
CA SER A 246 16.61 -63.34 4.48
C SER A 246 17.10 -64.74 4.08
N THR A 247 17.71 -65.46 5.03
CA THR A 247 18.17 -66.85 4.91
C THR A 247 17.97 -67.57 6.25
N ALA A 248 17.79 -68.89 6.25
CA ALA A 248 17.49 -69.67 7.47
C ALA A 248 18.56 -69.56 8.58
N ASP A 249 19.79 -69.20 8.22
CA ASP A 249 20.93 -69.06 9.14
C ASP A 249 21.24 -67.58 9.51
N ALA A 250 20.48 -66.62 8.99
CA ALA A 250 20.73 -65.21 9.25
C ALA A 250 20.14 -64.76 10.59
N ILE A 251 20.92 -63.95 11.30
CA ILE A 251 20.65 -63.55 12.68
C ILE A 251 20.66 -62.03 12.76
N TRP A 252 19.59 -61.49 13.32
CA TRP A 252 19.40 -60.06 13.52
C TRP A 252 20.02 -59.59 14.84
N CYS A 253 20.75 -58.47 14.81
CA CYS A 253 21.20 -57.80 16.02
C CYS A 253 20.32 -56.60 16.34
N ASP A 254 19.59 -56.66 17.45
CA ASP A 254 18.73 -55.54 17.88
C ASP A 254 19.52 -54.28 18.26
N ASP A 255 20.76 -54.40 18.74
CA ASP A 255 21.57 -53.23 19.12
C ASP A 255 22.19 -52.51 17.93
N CYS A 256 22.42 -53.21 16.82
CA CYS A 256 23.04 -52.67 15.61
C CYS A 256 22.05 -52.45 14.46
N GLU A 257 20.80 -52.91 14.62
CA GLU A 257 19.74 -52.92 13.60
C GLU A 257 20.25 -53.48 12.26
N LYS A 258 20.97 -54.60 12.31
CA LYS A 258 21.59 -55.24 11.14
C LYS A 258 21.44 -56.75 11.17
N GLU A 259 21.28 -57.31 9.99
CA GLU A 259 21.27 -58.75 9.74
C GLU A 259 22.69 -59.25 9.49
N PHE A 260 23.03 -60.39 10.11
CA PHE A 260 24.29 -61.08 9.94
C PHE A 260 24.06 -62.46 9.34
N LYS A 261 24.88 -62.82 8.35
CA LYS A 261 24.66 -64.01 7.50
C LYS A 261 24.76 -65.36 8.24
N ASN A 262 25.44 -65.42 9.38
CA ASN A 262 25.59 -66.62 10.20
C ASN A 262 25.95 -66.29 11.66
N GLU A 263 25.79 -67.26 12.55
CA GLU A 263 26.11 -67.16 13.99
C GLU A 263 27.55 -66.75 14.27
N ASN A 264 28.52 -67.19 13.45
CA ASN A 264 29.93 -66.86 13.68
C ASN A 264 30.24 -65.38 13.42
N VAL A 265 29.69 -64.79 12.36
CA VAL A 265 29.85 -63.35 12.06
C VAL A 265 29.06 -62.53 13.08
N TYR A 266 27.88 -63.02 13.51
CA TYR A 266 27.14 -62.41 14.60
C TYR A 266 27.99 -62.39 15.90
N ARG A 267 28.55 -63.51 16.34
CA ARG A 267 29.38 -63.53 17.56
C ARG A 267 30.60 -62.63 17.48
N SER A 268 31.26 -62.58 16.32
CA SER A 268 32.42 -61.71 16.13
C SER A 268 32.06 -60.22 16.12
N HIS A 269 30.83 -59.84 15.75
CA HIS A 269 30.43 -58.44 15.73
C HIS A 269 30.11 -57.90 17.14
N LEU A 270 29.66 -58.76 18.07
CA LEU A 270 29.31 -58.38 19.45
C LEU A 270 30.48 -57.75 20.21
N THR A 271 31.70 -58.22 19.96
CA THR A 271 32.92 -57.68 20.56
C THR A 271 33.48 -56.48 19.79
N GLY A 272 32.86 -56.08 18.68
CA GLY A 272 33.30 -54.98 17.84
C GLY A 272 32.98 -53.62 18.46
N ARG A 273 33.91 -52.66 18.31
CA ARG A 273 33.76 -51.28 18.84
C ARG A 273 32.46 -50.58 18.39
N LYS A 274 31.94 -50.94 17.21
CA LYS A 274 30.66 -50.42 16.69
C LYS A 274 29.45 -50.97 17.44
N HIS A 275 29.44 -52.28 17.75
CA HIS A 275 28.37 -52.89 18.54
C HIS A 275 28.37 -52.39 19.97
N ILE A 276 29.54 -52.35 20.62
CA ILE A 276 29.67 -51.86 22.01
C ILE A 276 29.12 -50.43 22.14
N LYS A 277 29.49 -49.53 21.22
CA LYS A 277 28.99 -48.14 21.23
C LYS A 277 27.48 -48.05 20.97
N ALA A 278 26.93 -48.92 20.12
CA ALA A 278 25.50 -48.95 19.84
C ALA A 278 24.69 -49.54 21.01
N ALA A 279 25.22 -50.59 21.66
CA ALA A 279 24.66 -51.20 22.86
C ALA A 279 24.71 -50.23 24.06
N GLU A 280 25.80 -49.48 24.25
CA GLU A 280 25.89 -48.43 25.27
C GLU A 280 24.91 -47.29 25.01
N ALA A 281 24.76 -46.83 23.76
CA ALA A 281 23.79 -45.80 23.40
C ALA A 281 22.35 -46.25 23.63
N ARG A 282 22.04 -47.53 23.38
CA ARG A 282 20.72 -48.10 23.63
C ARG A 282 20.45 -48.31 25.12
N LYS A 283 21.46 -48.73 25.88
CA LYS A 283 21.39 -48.83 27.34
C LYS A 283 21.19 -47.45 27.98
N ALA A 284 21.89 -46.42 27.53
CA ALA A 284 21.71 -45.05 27.99
C ALA A 284 20.29 -44.52 27.73
N ARG A 285 19.67 -44.86 26.60
CA ARG A 285 18.25 -44.54 26.34
C ARG A 285 17.28 -45.29 27.26
N ARG A 286 17.65 -46.49 27.69
CA ARG A 286 16.83 -47.34 28.56
C ARG A 286 16.97 -46.97 30.04
N ASP A 287 18.11 -46.39 30.42
CA ASP A 287 18.36 -45.90 31.79
C ASP A 287 17.79 -44.48 32.02
N ASP A 288 17.58 -43.68 30.95
CA ASP A 288 16.87 -42.38 31.00
C ASP A 288 15.33 -42.57 31.13
N GLU A 289 14.80 -43.67 30.62
CA GLU A 289 13.43 -44.14 30.83
C GLU A 289 13.38 -45.06 32.08
N GLY A 290 13.41 -44.46 33.28
CA GLY A 290 13.42 -45.15 34.57
C GLY A 290 12.49 -46.38 34.66
N GLY A 291 13.05 -47.49 35.15
CA GLY A 291 12.44 -48.81 35.08
C GLY A 291 11.23 -49.06 35.98
N ASP A 292 10.31 -49.86 35.47
CA ASP A 292 9.86 -51.08 36.14
C ASP A 292 9.45 -52.10 35.08
N GLY A 293 9.95 -53.32 35.25
CA GLY A 293 9.69 -54.42 34.34
C GLY A 293 8.45 -55.19 34.80
N THR A 294 7.30 -54.88 34.23
CA THR A 294 6.20 -55.86 34.16
C THR A 294 5.59 -55.89 32.76
N ASN A 295 5.79 -57.05 32.15
CA ASN A 295 5.18 -57.61 30.96
C ASN A 295 3.82 -56.98 30.57
N GLY A 296 3.85 -56.01 29.67
CA GLY A 296 2.68 -55.37 29.08
C GLY A 296 2.84 -55.31 27.57
N SER A 297 2.33 -56.34 26.89
CA SER A 297 2.11 -56.35 25.45
C SER A 297 1.13 -55.23 25.08
N THR A 298 1.63 -54.05 24.75
CA THR A 298 0.87 -53.02 24.03
C THR A 298 1.57 -52.70 22.72
N ASN A 299 0.95 -53.16 21.64
CA ASN A 299 1.23 -52.84 20.25
C ASN A 299 0.91 -51.34 19.99
N GLY A 300 1.63 -50.44 20.65
CA GLY A 300 1.63 -49.01 20.33
C GLY A 300 2.69 -48.74 19.27
N ASN A 301 2.26 -48.33 18.08
CA ASN A 301 3.13 -47.81 17.02
C ASN A 301 4.02 -46.69 17.59
N LYS A 302 5.24 -47.00 18.05
CA LYS A 302 6.22 -45.97 18.42
C LYS A 302 6.64 -45.27 17.13
N VAL A 303 6.02 -44.12 16.85
CA VAL A 303 6.41 -43.24 15.73
C VAL A 303 7.89 -42.91 15.92
N SER A 304 8.71 -43.17 14.90
CA SER A 304 10.16 -42.93 15.01
C SER A 304 10.43 -41.44 15.24
N ALA A 305 11.39 -41.11 16.09
CA ALA A 305 11.78 -39.72 16.34
C ALA A 305 12.12 -38.96 15.04
N THR A 306 12.63 -39.69 14.04
CA THR A 306 12.85 -39.18 12.68
C THR A 306 11.53 -38.81 12.02
N ARG A 307 10.51 -39.67 12.02
CA ARG A 307 9.20 -39.38 11.39
C ARG A 307 8.48 -38.21 12.05
N LEU A 308 8.69 -37.98 13.34
CA LEU A 308 8.18 -36.79 14.03
C LEU A 308 8.86 -35.50 13.51
N LYS A 309 10.19 -35.52 13.32
CA LYS A 309 10.92 -34.41 12.71
C LYS A 309 10.51 -34.18 11.26
N GLU A 310 10.38 -35.25 10.48
CA GLU A 310 9.88 -35.19 9.11
C GLU A 310 8.49 -34.56 9.05
N ARG A 311 7.57 -34.96 9.94
CA ARG A 311 6.22 -34.38 10.04
C ARG A 311 6.29 -32.87 10.26
N ALA A 312 7.09 -32.42 11.22
CA ALA A 312 7.20 -31.00 11.54
C ALA A 312 7.77 -30.16 10.37
N VAL A 313 8.72 -30.70 9.60
CA VAL A 313 9.22 -30.02 8.40
C VAL A 313 8.16 -30.04 7.29
N ALA A 314 7.52 -31.19 7.06
CA ALA A 314 6.51 -31.38 6.04
C ALA A 314 5.29 -30.46 6.25
N GLU A 315 4.86 -30.29 7.50
CA GLU A 315 3.79 -29.39 7.90
C GLU A 315 4.10 -27.94 7.51
N ARG A 316 5.32 -27.46 7.80
CA ARG A 316 5.73 -26.10 7.44
C ARG A 316 5.85 -25.90 5.94
N GLU A 317 6.42 -26.88 5.22
CA GLU A 317 6.47 -26.86 3.75
C GLU A 317 5.06 -26.83 3.15
N TYR A 318 4.14 -27.63 3.69
CA TYR A 318 2.75 -27.65 3.27
C TYR A 318 2.08 -26.30 3.53
N ARG A 319 2.27 -25.71 4.72
CA ARG A 319 1.74 -24.40 5.08
C ARG A 319 2.22 -23.31 4.15
N VAL A 320 3.51 -23.25 3.82
CA VAL A 320 4.05 -22.28 2.83
C VAL A 320 3.38 -22.45 1.47
N LYS A 321 3.21 -23.69 0.98
CA LYS A 321 2.53 -23.96 -0.29
C LYS A 321 1.08 -23.45 -0.29
N ARG A 322 0.33 -23.71 0.79
CA ARG A 322 -1.07 -23.28 0.92
C ARG A 322 -1.18 -21.75 1.01
N LEU A 323 -0.32 -21.11 1.79
CA LEU A 323 -0.25 -19.65 1.91
C LEU A 323 0.11 -18.98 0.57
N ALA A 324 1.13 -19.50 -0.12
CA ALA A 324 1.54 -18.98 -1.42
C ALA A 324 0.47 -19.19 -2.50
N ALA A 325 -0.29 -20.29 -2.44
CA ALA A 325 -1.43 -20.53 -3.33
C ALA A 325 -2.61 -19.60 -3.04
N ALA A 326 -2.90 -19.31 -1.76
CA ALA A 326 -3.98 -18.41 -1.35
C ALA A 326 -3.68 -16.92 -1.66
N MET A 327 -2.40 -16.58 -1.87
CA MET A 327 -1.90 -15.25 -2.21
C MET A 327 -1.16 -15.24 -3.56
N SER A 328 -1.74 -15.93 -4.56
CA SER A 328 -1.13 -16.07 -5.89
C SER A 328 -1.02 -14.75 -6.65
N THR A 329 -1.95 -13.82 -6.40
CA THR A 329 -1.97 -12.49 -7.03
C THR A 329 -0.79 -11.67 -6.55
N GLU A 330 -0.63 -11.57 -5.23
CA GLU A 330 0.45 -10.86 -4.54
C GLU A 330 1.81 -11.46 -4.93
N ARG A 331 1.89 -12.79 -5.08
CA ARG A 331 3.08 -13.47 -5.62
C ARG A 331 3.42 -13.00 -7.04
N GLY A 332 2.44 -13.02 -7.94
CA GLY A 332 2.63 -12.61 -9.34
C GLY A 332 3.04 -11.14 -9.45
N ASP A 333 2.34 -10.27 -8.72
CA ASP A 333 2.61 -8.85 -8.64
C ASP A 333 4.01 -8.55 -8.11
N THR A 334 4.44 -9.28 -7.08
CA THR A 334 5.81 -9.15 -6.52
C THR A 334 6.86 -9.46 -7.58
N ARG A 335 6.70 -10.55 -8.33
CA ARG A 335 7.63 -10.93 -9.38
C ARG A 335 7.72 -9.85 -10.46
N VAL A 336 6.58 -9.41 -10.98
CA VAL A 336 6.52 -8.37 -12.02
C VAL A 336 7.13 -7.07 -11.53
N ASN A 337 6.88 -6.70 -10.27
CA ASN A 337 7.46 -5.50 -9.68
C ASN A 337 8.99 -5.60 -9.56
N VAL A 338 9.51 -6.74 -9.14
CA VAL A 338 10.96 -6.98 -9.04
C VAL A 338 11.62 -6.96 -10.42
N GLU A 339 11.02 -7.60 -11.41
CA GLU A 339 11.50 -7.61 -12.80
C GLU A 339 11.51 -6.18 -13.38
N ARG A 340 10.43 -5.41 -13.16
CA ARG A 340 10.35 -3.99 -13.53
C ARG A 340 11.44 -3.17 -12.83
N ARG A 341 11.61 -3.33 -11.52
CA ARG A 341 12.62 -2.60 -10.73
C ARG A 341 14.05 -2.92 -11.13
N GLN A 342 14.31 -4.16 -11.57
CA GLN A 342 15.61 -4.56 -12.10
C GLN A 342 15.92 -3.88 -13.45
N GLY A 343 14.89 -3.55 -14.24
CA GLY A 343 15.02 -2.81 -15.50
C GLY A 343 15.11 -1.29 -15.36
N MET A 344 14.87 -0.73 -14.18
CA MET A 344 14.85 0.72 -13.96
C MET A 344 16.24 1.31 -13.66
N THR A 345 16.45 2.53 -14.15
CA THR A 345 17.61 3.36 -13.79
C THR A 345 17.52 3.86 -12.34
N GLU A 346 18.66 4.29 -11.78
CA GLU A 346 18.70 4.85 -10.42
C GLU A 346 17.76 6.06 -10.26
N ARG A 347 17.69 6.92 -11.28
CA ARG A 347 16.82 8.10 -11.27
C ARG A 347 15.34 7.72 -11.22
N GLU A 348 14.93 6.69 -11.95
CA GLU A 348 13.54 6.21 -11.95
C GLU A 348 13.20 5.54 -10.62
N ARG A 349 14.13 4.77 -10.04
CA ARG A 349 13.95 4.18 -8.70
C ARG A 349 13.79 5.24 -7.61
N GLN A 350 14.59 6.31 -7.67
CA GLN A 350 14.49 7.42 -6.72
C GLN A 350 13.18 8.19 -6.89
N GLN A 351 12.74 8.42 -8.13
CA GLN A 351 11.46 9.07 -8.40
C GLN A 351 10.26 8.24 -7.92
N GLU A 352 10.31 6.92 -8.03
CA GLU A 352 9.27 6.04 -7.49
C GLU A 352 9.22 6.09 -5.96
N LEU A 353 10.38 6.06 -5.30
CA LEU A 353 10.48 6.21 -3.84
C LEU A 353 9.88 7.54 -3.37
N GLU A 354 10.21 8.64 -4.06
CA GLU A 354 9.65 9.97 -3.78
C GLU A 354 8.13 10.02 -4.00
N ASN A 355 7.61 9.35 -5.04
CA ASN A 355 6.17 9.27 -5.28
C ASN A 355 5.45 8.49 -4.18
N ILE A 356 6.01 7.35 -3.73
CA ILE A 356 5.45 6.56 -2.62
C ILE A 356 5.47 7.38 -1.32
N MET A 357 6.58 8.07 -1.07
CA MET A 357 6.73 8.95 0.08
C MET A 357 5.68 10.08 0.03
N ASN A 358 5.54 10.77 -1.10
CA ASN A 358 4.56 11.87 -1.24
C ASN A 358 3.11 11.39 -1.15
N LEU A 359 2.81 10.16 -1.59
CA LEU A 359 1.50 9.54 -1.40
C LEU A 359 1.25 9.22 0.09
N SER A 360 2.29 8.85 0.85
CA SER A 360 2.17 8.63 2.30
C SER A 360 1.91 9.92 3.09
N TYR A 361 2.39 11.06 2.59
CA TYR A 361 2.23 12.39 3.21
C TYR A 361 1.03 13.19 2.71
N SER A 362 0.35 12.75 1.65
CA SER A 362 -0.91 13.37 1.22
C SER A 362 -2.00 13.08 2.25
N ALA A 363 -2.57 14.15 2.84
CA ALA A 363 -3.61 14.05 3.85
C ALA A 363 -4.85 13.29 3.34
N PRO A 364 -5.42 12.38 4.13
CA PRO A 364 -6.66 11.73 3.79
C PRO A 364 -7.82 12.67 4.11
N GLY A 365 -8.30 13.42 3.11
CA GLY A 365 -9.32 14.43 3.37
C GLY A 365 -9.62 15.42 2.26
N GLY A 366 -8.93 15.37 1.11
CA GLY A 366 -9.31 16.14 -0.09
C GLY A 366 -10.60 15.67 -0.78
N GLY A 367 -11.54 15.07 -0.04
CA GLY A 367 -12.85 14.60 -0.50
C GLY A 367 -13.95 15.65 -0.29
N GLY A 368 -13.72 16.88 -0.76
CA GLY A 368 -14.61 18.01 -0.46
C GLY A 368 -14.76 19.03 -1.58
N MET A 369 -15.21 18.62 -2.77
CA MET A 369 -16.13 19.41 -3.61
C MET A 369 -16.58 18.59 -4.83
N HIS A 370 -17.89 18.62 -5.14
CA HIS A 370 -18.67 17.85 -6.14
C HIS A 370 -19.12 16.46 -5.64
N GLY A 371 -20.34 16.28 -5.13
CA GLY A 371 -21.61 16.88 -5.57
C GLY A 371 -22.10 16.11 -6.79
N GLY A 372 -23.04 15.19 -6.55
CA GLY A 372 -23.39 14.09 -7.44
C GLY A 372 -23.84 14.45 -8.84
N ALA A 373 -23.63 13.48 -9.73
CA ALA A 373 -24.46 13.22 -10.89
C ALA A 373 -24.38 11.70 -11.12
N ASP A 374 -25.56 11.12 -11.31
CA ASP A 374 -25.88 9.71 -11.49
C ASP A 374 -25.06 9.02 -12.60
N ASP A 375 -24.87 7.72 -12.46
CA ASP A 375 -24.88 6.78 -13.58
C ASP A 375 -25.54 5.48 -13.09
N GLU A 376 -26.87 5.48 -13.15
CA GLU A 376 -27.67 4.26 -13.28
C GLU A 376 -27.45 3.67 -14.67
N ASP A 377 -27.37 2.34 -14.73
CA ASP A 377 -27.36 1.55 -15.96
C ASP A 377 -28.52 1.92 -16.93
N GLY A 378 -28.19 2.23 -18.19
CA GLY A 378 -29.15 2.38 -19.28
C GLY A 378 -28.50 2.71 -20.62
N ASP A 379 -28.76 1.86 -21.62
CA ASP A 379 -28.19 1.80 -22.97
C ASP A 379 -28.38 3.04 -23.91
N GLU A 380 -27.60 3.02 -25.00
CA GLU A 380 -27.74 3.69 -26.32
C GLU A 380 -27.07 5.06 -26.60
N ASP A 381 -26.03 4.98 -27.46
CA ASP A 381 -25.66 5.82 -28.61
C ASP A 381 -25.41 7.34 -28.48
N GLY A 382 -24.19 7.76 -28.86
CA GLY A 382 -23.95 9.01 -29.62
C GLY A 382 -22.87 9.97 -29.10
N ASP A 383 -21.65 9.82 -29.63
CA ASP A 383 -20.78 10.90 -30.18
C ASP A 383 -20.70 12.26 -29.43
N ASP A 384 -19.64 12.48 -28.63
CA ASP A 384 -18.53 13.41 -28.95
C ASP A 384 -17.55 13.50 -27.76
N GLY A 385 -16.33 13.01 -27.96
CA GLY A 385 -15.30 12.93 -26.93
C GLY A 385 -14.52 14.22 -26.75
N GLU A 386 -14.89 15.03 -25.75
CA GLU A 386 -13.97 15.93 -25.07
C GLU A 386 -14.10 15.76 -23.55
N GLU A 387 -13.39 14.77 -23.03
CA GLU A 387 -13.18 14.53 -21.61
C GLU A 387 -12.60 15.82 -20.98
N LYS A 388 -13.38 16.50 -20.13
CA LYS A 388 -12.94 17.71 -19.41
C LYS A 388 -11.83 17.34 -18.42
N ILE A 389 -10.58 17.40 -18.89
CA ILE A 389 -9.39 17.09 -18.11
C ILE A 389 -9.32 18.00 -16.86
N TYR A 390 -9.39 17.39 -15.68
CA TYR A 390 -9.42 18.04 -14.37
C TYR A 390 -8.14 18.86 -14.11
N ASN A 391 -8.28 20.19 -14.08
CA ASN A 391 -7.18 21.16 -13.87
C ASN A 391 -7.43 22.05 -12.64
N PRO A 392 -7.30 21.51 -11.41
CA PRO A 392 -7.69 22.20 -10.18
C PRO A 392 -6.79 23.41 -9.85
N LEU A 393 -5.55 23.45 -10.36
CA LEU A 393 -4.62 24.58 -10.19
C LEU A 393 -4.67 25.59 -11.36
N LYS A 394 -5.58 25.41 -12.33
CA LYS A 394 -5.68 26.20 -13.58
C LYS A 394 -4.33 26.39 -14.29
N LEU A 395 -3.47 25.37 -14.22
CA LEU A 395 -2.16 25.40 -14.85
C LEU A 395 -2.32 25.33 -16.37
N PRO A 396 -1.52 26.05 -17.17
CA PRO A 396 -1.58 25.95 -18.62
C PRO A 396 -1.46 24.48 -19.07
N LEU A 397 -2.31 24.05 -20.00
CA LEU A 397 -2.29 22.69 -20.50
C LEU A 397 -1.12 22.53 -21.48
N ALA A 398 -0.45 21.38 -21.42
CA ALA A 398 0.59 21.03 -22.38
C ALA A 398 -0.03 20.72 -23.76
N TRP A 399 0.83 20.51 -24.76
CA TRP A 399 0.42 20.02 -26.09
C TRP A 399 -0.25 18.63 -26.06
N ASP A 400 -0.16 17.92 -24.93
CA ASP A 400 -0.81 16.63 -24.62
C ASP A 400 -2.15 16.79 -23.89
N GLY A 401 -2.70 18.01 -23.79
CA GLY A 401 -3.98 18.28 -23.14
C GLY A 401 -4.01 18.11 -21.62
N LYS A 402 -2.92 17.65 -20.99
CA LYS A 402 -2.81 17.48 -19.53
C LYS A 402 -2.24 18.73 -18.85
N PRO A 403 -2.64 19.05 -17.60
CA PRO A 403 -2.06 20.15 -16.83
C PRO A 403 -0.55 19.97 -16.67
N ILE A 404 0.22 21.02 -16.92
CA ILE A 404 1.68 20.98 -16.77
C ILE A 404 2.05 20.73 -15.30
N PRO A 405 2.96 19.80 -14.98
CA PRO A 405 3.42 19.58 -13.60
C PRO A 405 3.90 20.87 -12.91
N PHE A 406 3.50 21.07 -11.65
CA PHE A 406 3.73 22.32 -10.89
C PHE A 406 5.22 22.72 -10.77
N TRP A 407 6.13 21.75 -10.69
CA TRP A 407 7.57 22.04 -10.66
C TRP A 407 8.08 22.60 -12.00
N LEU A 408 7.52 22.16 -13.13
CA LEU A 408 7.86 22.67 -14.46
C LEU A 408 7.32 24.08 -14.65
N TYR A 409 6.12 24.34 -14.13
CA TYR A 409 5.52 25.67 -14.03
C TYR A 409 6.39 26.64 -13.21
N ARG A 410 6.93 26.19 -12.07
CA ARG A 410 7.83 26.98 -11.23
C ARG A 410 9.23 27.15 -11.85
N LEU A 411 9.78 26.10 -12.47
CA LEU A 411 11.11 26.12 -13.11
C LEU A 411 11.17 27.07 -14.31
N HIS A 412 10.13 27.07 -15.15
CA HIS A 412 10.04 27.96 -16.31
C HIS A 412 9.43 29.34 -15.98
N GLY A 413 9.15 29.60 -14.70
CA GLY A 413 8.66 30.90 -14.24
C GLY A 413 7.28 31.28 -14.78
N LEU A 414 6.45 30.30 -15.14
CA LEU A 414 5.09 30.54 -15.68
C LEU A 414 4.13 31.14 -14.63
N GLY A 415 4.50 31.13 -13.35
CA GLY A 415 3.73 31.78 -12.27
C GLY A 415 4.04 33.25 -12.04
N VAL A 416 4.89 33.86 -12.87
CA VAL A 416 5.13 35.30 -12.83
C VAL A 416 4.28 35.97 -13.90
N GLU A 417 3.35 36.82 -13.46
CA GLU A 417 2.42 37.56 -14.32
C GLU A 417 3.07 38.81 -14.90
N PHE A 418 3.05 38.95 -16.22
CA PHE A 418 3.54 40.14 -16.93
C PHE A 418 2.40 40.78 -17.75
N PRO A 419 1.78 41.87 -17.26
CA PRO A 419 0.75 42.58 -18.00
C PRO A 419 1.33 43.42 -19.15
N CYS A 420 0.60 43.51 -20.27
CA CYS A 420 0.93 44.38 -21.40
C CYS A 420 -0.26 45.27 -21.78
N GLU A 421 -0.11 46.60 -21.66
CA GLU A 421 -1.19 47.57 -21.89
C GLU A 421 -1.56 47.68 -23.36
N ILE A 422 -0.57 47.64 -24.26
CA ILE A 422 -0.76 47.70 -25.72
C ILE A 422 -1.61 46.51 -26.22
N CYS A 423 -1.56 45.37 -25.53
CA CYS A 423 -2.37 44.18 -25.82
C CYS A 423 -3.76 44.20 -25.16
N GLY A 424 -4.20 45.33 -24.57
CA GLY A 424 -5.46 45.45 -23.85
C GLY A 424 -5.40 44.92 -22.42
N ASN A 425 -4.30 45.21 -21.71
CA ASN A 425 -3.99 44.68 -20.37
C ASN A 425 -3.99 43.15 -20.27
N PHE A 426 -3.61 42.48 -21.37
CA PHE A 426 -3.48 41.04 -21.37
C PHE A 426 -2.27 40.60 -20.53
N VAL A 427 -2.48 39.62 -19.65
CA VAL A 427 -1.45 39.10 -18.75
C VAL A 427 -0.77 37.89 -19.39
N TYR A 428 0.53 37.99 -19.62
CA TYR A 428 1.35 36.88 -20.11
C TYR A 428 1.97 36.14 -18.93
N MET A 429 1.83 34.82 -18.95
CA MET A 429 2.36 33.93 -17.92
C MET A 429 3.80 33.52 -18.25
N GLY A 430 4.75 34.05 -17.49
CA GLY A 430 6.18 33.77 -17.61
C GLY A 430 6.93 34.57 -18.66
N ARG A 431 8.23 34.76 -18.39
CA ARG A 431 9.13 35.65 -19.16
C ARG A 431 9.23 35.26 -20.64
N ARG A 432 9.28 33.97 -20.94
CA ARG A 432 9.46 33.48 -22.33
C ARG A 432 8.23 33.70 -23.20
N ALA A 433 7.03 33.54 -22.65
CA ALA A 433 5.78 33.85 -23.35
C ALA A 433 5.68 35.36 -23.59
N PHE A 434 6.04 36.16 -22.58
CA PHE A 434 6.14 37.60 -22.71
C PHE A 434 7.19 38.03 -23.75
N ASP A 435 8.39 37.46 -23.82
CA ASP A 435 9.37 37.88 -24.85
C ASP A 435 8.94 37.52 -26.29
N LYS A 436 8.08 36.52 -26.43
CA LYS A 436 7.51 36.11 -27.73
C LYS A 436 6.37 37.04 -28.16
N HIS A 437 5.57 37.55 -27.22
CA HIS A 437 4.37 38.32 -27.53
C HIS A 437 4.61 39.59 -28.33
N PHE A 438 5.78 40.22 -28.21
CA PHE A 438 6.16 41.41 -28.99
C PHE A 438 6.11 41.19 -30.51
N ASN A 439 6.32 39.94 -30.95
CA ASN A 439 6.25 39.57 -32.37
C ASN A 439 4.89 38.95 -32.76
N GLU A 440 3.98 38.77 -31.81
CA GLU A 440 2.67 38.16 -32.06
C GLU A 440 1.70 39.16 -32.68
N ALA A 441 0.75 38.64 -33.46
CA ALA A 441 -0.19 39.46 -34.21
C ALA A 441 -0.99 40.44 -33.34
N ARG A 442 -1.30 40.08 -32.09
CA ARG A 442 -2.05 40.94 -31.16
C ARG A 442 -1.26 42.20 -30.79
N HIS A 443 0.01 42.08 -30.45
CA HIS A 443 0.85 43.22 -30.08
C HIS A 443 1.16 44.10 -31.29
N VAL A 444 1.50 43.46 -32.43
CA VAL A 444 1.73 44.15 -33.71
C VAL A 444 0.47 44.89 -34.17
N HIS A 445 -0.71 44.30 -34.00
CA HIS A 445 -1.99 44.94 -34.30
C HIS A 445 -2.29 46.09 -33.35
N GLY A 446 -2.03 45.94 -32.04
CA GLY A 446 -2.14 47.02 -31.04
C GLY A 446 -1.30 48.24 -31.42
N LEU A 447 -0.02 48.03 -31.77
CA LEU A 447 0.86 49.09 -32.27
C LEU A 447 0.34 49.74 -33.56
N ARG A 448 -0.21 48.93 -34.48
CA ARG A 448 -0.79 49.44 -35.74
C ARG A 448 -2.04 50.29 -35.50
N CYS A 449 -2.89 49.91 -34.54
CA CYS A 449 -4.06 50.71 -34.14
C CYS A 449 -3.67 52.06 -33.52
N LEU A 450 -2.48 52.15 -32.90
CA LEU A 450 -1.89 53.40 -32.43
C LEU A 450 -1.24 54.24 -33.55
N GLY A 451 -1.26 53.78 -34.81
CA GLY A 451 -0.66 54.47 -35.95
C GLY A 451 0.86 54.29 -36.08
N ILE A 452 1.45 53.37 -35.32
CA ILE A 452 2.87 53.04 -35.39
C ILE A 452 3.09 52.05 -36.54
N THR A 453 3.83 52.47 -37.57
CA THR A 453 4.03 51.65 -38.77
C THR A 453 5.25 50.74 -38.69
N ASN A 454 6.24 51.10 -37.86
CA ASN A 454 7.45 50.30 -37.66
C ASN A 454 7.39 49.60 -36.30
N THR A 455 7.07 48.30 -36.28
CA THR A 455 6.84 47.55 -35.04
C THR A 455 8.09 46.91 -34.44
N SER A 456 9.20 46.80 -35.19
CA SER A 456 10.41 46.11 -34.70
C SER A 456 11.22 46.94 -33.69
N LEU A 457 11.12 48.28 -33.79
CA LEU A 457 11.80 49.22 -32.89
C LEU A 457 11.12 49.34 -31.51
N PHE A 458 9.92 48.77 -31.36
CA PHE A 458 9.09 48.88 -30.15
C PHE A 458 9.08 47.60 -29.32
N ARG A 459 10.13 46.77 -29.46
CA ARG A 459 10.34 45.59 -28.62
C ARG A 459 10.61 46.03 -27.18
N ASP A 460 10.04 45.32 -26.21
CA ASP A 460 10.13 45.59 -24.76
C ASP A 460 9.29 46.78 -24.24
N ILE A 461 8.49 47.44 -25.09
CA ILE A 461 7.57 48.51 -24.65
C ILE A 461 6.19 47.93 -24.39
N THR A 462 5.69 48.08 -23.17
CA THR A 462 4.35 47.59 -22.78
C THR A 462 3.32 48.69 -22.60
N SER A 463 3.75 49.91 -22.28
CA SER A 463 2.83 51.03 -22.03
C SER A 463 2.50 51.79 -23.30
N ILE A 464 1.21 52.15 -23.43
CA ILE A 464 0.70 52.91 -24.58
C ILE A 464 1.33 54.31 -24.62
N GLU A 465 1.46 54.97 -23.46
CA GLU A 465 2.01 56.33 -23.37
C GLU A 465 3.47 56.37 -23.82
N GLU A 466 4.27 55.37 -23.41
CA GLU A 466 5.66 55.24 -23.80
C GLU A 466 5.82 55.00 -25.30
N ALA A 467 4.98 54.14 -25.88
CA ALA A 467 4.98 53.86 -27.31
C ALA A 467 4.62 55.09 -28.16
N VAL A 468 3.59 55.86 -27.77
CA VAL A 468 3.20 57.08 -28.48
C VAL A 468 4.29 58.15 -28.39
N ASN A 469 4.87 58.34 -27.21
CA ASN A 469 5.96 59.32 -27.01
C ASN A 469 7.20 58.99 -27.85
N LEU A 470 7.59 57.71 -27.91
CA LEU A 470 8.71 57.27 -28.72
C LEU A 470 8.41 57.44 -30.21
N TRP A 471 7.19 57.11 -30.65
CA TRP A 471 6.78 57.28 -32.04
C TRP A 471 6.77 58.75 -32.48
N ASP A 472 6.24 59.64 -31.65
CA ASP A 472 6.27 61.08 -31.90
C ASP A 472 7.69 61.62 -32.01
N LYS A 473 8.62 61.10 -31.20
CA LYS A 473 10.04 61.46 -31.29
C LYS A 473 10.65 61.00 -32.61
N ILE A 474 10.39 59.75 -33.00
CA ILE A 474 10.85 59.18 -34.28
C ILE A 474 10.27 59.96 -35.47
N GLN A 475 8.99 60.32 -35.44
CA GLN A 475 8.36 61.11 -36.50
C GLN A 475 8.93 62.53 -36.56
N ARG A 476 9.20 63.17 -35.42
CA ARG A 476 9.85 64.49 -35.37
C ARG A 476 11.26 64.45 -35.94
N GLU A 477 12.04 63.43 -35.58
CA GLU A 477 13.38 63.23 -36.13
C GLU A 477 13.33 62.93 -37.64
N ALA A 478 12.43 62.05 -38.09
CA ALA A 478 12.24 61.73 -39.50
C ALA A 478 11.79 62.93 -40.33
N LYS A 479 10.88 63.77 -39.80
CA LYS A 479 10.46 65.01 -40.46
C LYS A 479 11.59 66.04 -40.52
N LYS A 480 12.49 66.04 -39.54
CA LYS A 480 13.68 66.91 -39.54
C LYS A 480 14.72 66.46 -40.58
N THR A 481 14.87 65.15 -40.81
CA THR A 481 15.75 64.62 -41.88
C THR A 481 15.13 64.70 -43.27
N LYS A 482 13.79 64.69 -43.38
CA LYS A 482 13.07 64.82 -44.64
C LYS A 482 12.89 66.30 -45.02
N VAL A 483 13.97 66.90 -45.53
CA VAL A 483 13.92 68.22 -46.19
C VAL A 483 13.01 68.11 -47.42
N ASP A 484 12.06 69.04 -47.57
CA ASP A 484 11.07 69.04 -48.66
C ASP A 484 11.72 69.43 -50.01
N GLU A 485 12.29 68.44 -50.70
CA GLU A 485 12.96 68.63 -52.01
C GLU A 485 12.04 69.28 -53.07
N GLY A 486 10.72 69.11 -52.96
CA GLY A 486 9.75 69.70 -53.87
C GLY A 486 9.51 71.20 -53.68
N SER A 487 9.97 71.79 -52.58
CA SER A 487 9.98 73.24 -52.38
C SER A 487 11.28 73.89 -52.87
N VAL A 488 12.27 73.09 -53.27
CA VAL A 488 13.59 73.58 -53.70
C VAL A 488 13.64 73.80 -55.22
N VAL A 489 12.87 73.01 -55.99
CA VAL A 489 12.80 73.14 -57.45
C VAL A 489 11.71 74.12 -57.85
N GLN A 490 12.13 75.23 -58.43
CA GLN A 490 11.27 76.28 -58.95
C GLN A 490 11.19 76.16 -60.48
N MET A 491 9.98 76.13 -61.01
CA MET A 491 9.66 76.06 -62.45
C MET A 491 9.06 77.40 -62.89
N GLU A 492 9.43 77.85 -64.09
CA GLU A 492 8.95 79.10 -64.68
C GLU A 492 7.90 78.80 -65.76
N ASP A 493 6.78 79.53 -65.76
CA ASP A 493 5.78 79.46 -66.83
C ASP A 493 6.16 80.26 -68.08
N ALA A 494 5.35 80.13 -69.14
CA ALA A 494 5.62 80.84 -70.40
C ALA A 494 5.55 82.38 -70.27
N GLU A 495 4.97 82.88 -69.17
CA GLU A 495 4.86 84.31 -68.84
C GLU A 495 5.99 84.79 -67.91
N GLY A 496 6.84 83.89 -67.43
CA GLY A 496 8.01 84.19 -66.60
C GLY A 496 7.75 84.16 -65.09
N ASN A 497 6.62 83.63 -64.63
CA ASN A 497 6.32 83.50 -63.21
C ASN A 497 6.92 82.22 -62.64
N VAL A 498 7.66 82.37 -61.54
CA VAL A 498 8.38 81.28 -60.90
C VAL A 498 7.56 80.68 -59.77
N MET A 499 7.29 79.38 -59.83
CA MET A 499 6.48 78.66 -58.84
C MET A 499 7.05 77.28 -58.53
N PRO A 500 6.75 76.68 -57.37
CA PRO A 500 7.23 75.34 -57.03
C PRO A 500 6.74 74.31 -58.06
N GLU A 501 7.59 73.34 -58.39
CA GLU A 501 7.34 72.35 -59.44
C GLU A 501 5.96 71.65 -59.34
N LYS A 502 5.50 71.35 -58.12
CA LYS A 502 4.15 70.75 -57.91
C LYS A 502 3.02 71.70 -58.31
N VAL A 503 3.17 72.98 -57.99
CA VAL A 503 2.17 74.01 -58.32
C VAL A 503 2.14 74.23 -59.84
N TYR A 504 3.31 74.22 -60.48
CA TYR A 504 3.43 74.27 -61.93
C TYR A 504 2.66 73.12 -62.60
N TYR A 505 2.93 71.87 -62.22
CA TYR A 505 2.24 70.73 -62.84
C TYR A 505 0.74 70.66 -62.54
N ASP A 506 0.29 71.12 -61.37
CA ASP A 506 -1.14 71.18 -61.06
C ASP A 506 -1.85 72.26 -61.88
N LEU A 507 -1.25 73.43 -62.05
CA LEU A 507 -1.80 74.48 -62.91
C LEU A 507 -1.76 74.05 -64.39
N GLN A 508 -0.71 73.36 -64.84
CA GLN A 508 -0.64 72.77 -66.19
C GLN A 508 -1.77 71.76 -66.43
N LYS A 509 -2.06 70.88 -65.46
CA LYS A 509 -3.15 69.90 -65.56
C LYS A 509 -4.54 70.54 -65.53
N GLN A 510 -4.69 71.67 -64.84
CA GLN A 510 -5.91 72.47 -64.84
C GLN A 510 -6.07 73.32 -66.11
N GLY A 511 -5.05 73.33 -66.99
CA GLY A 511 -5.03 74.10 -68.23
C GLY A 511 -4.86 75.61 -68.02
N LEU A 512 -4.28 75.99 -66.88
CA LEU A 512 -4.08 77.37 -66.44
C LEU A 512 -2.65 77.89 -66.70
N LEU A 513 -1.77 77.09 -67.33
CA LEU A 513 -0.41 77.44 -67.76
C LEU A 513 -0.20 77.24 -69.25
#